data_AF-A0A940UAC2-F1
#
_entry.id   AF-A0A940UAC2-F1
#
_cell.length_a   1.000
_cell.length_b   1.000
_cell.length_c   1.000
_cell.angle_alpha   90.00
_cell.angle_beta   90.00
_cell.angle_gamma   90.00
#
_symmetry.space_group_name_H-M   'P 1'
#
loop_
_entity.id
_entity.type
_entity.pdbx_description
1 polymer ?
#
loop_
_entity_poly.entity_id
_entity_poly.type
_entity_poly.pdbx_seq_one_letter_code
_entity_poly.pdbx_strand_id
1 'polypeptide(L)' 'TALDVRNAKPHPESVKRILNAFRLRPEEAVFVGDSEIDRRTAEAAEIRFIAYKNRQISNGCLIEDHREILKWLV' A
#
# COMPACT_ATOMS: atom_id res chain seq x y z
N THR A 1 8.02 -9.66 10.93
CA THR A 1 7.21 -10.76 10.34
C THR A 1 5.74 -10.44 10.55
N ALA A 2 4.88 -10.85 9.61
CA ALA A 2 3.43 -10.65 9.70
C ALA A 2 2.79 -11.72 10.62
N LEU A 3 3.22 -11.74 11.90
CA LEU A 3 2.86 -12.81 12.84
C LEU A 3 1.38 -12.82 13.22
N ASP A 4 0.70 -11.69 13.03
CA ASP A 4 -0.70 -11.54 13.44
C ASP A 4 -1.70 -11.89 12.35
N VAL A 5 -1.30 -12.22 11.12
CA VAL A 5 -2.22 -12.54 10.00
C VAL A 5 -2.10 -13.99 9.56
N ARG A 6 -3.22 -14.56 9.13
CA ARG A 6 -3.27 -15.93 8.62
C ARG A 6 -2.64 -16.03 7.24
N ASN A 7 -2.87 -15.03 6.40
CA ASN A 7 -2.36 -14.95 5.04
C ASN A 7 -1.43 -13.75 4.88
N ALA A 8 -0.16 -14.01 4.59
CA ALA A 8 0.82 -12.97 4.30
C ALA A 8 0.59 -12.32 2.92
N LYS A 9 1.25 -11.19 2.68
CA LYS A 9 1.32 -10.56 1.35
C LYS A 9 1.71 -11.61 0.29
N PRO A 10 1.12 -11.59 -0.91
CA PRO A 10 0.29 -10.53 -1.48
C PRO A 10 -1.20 -10.57 -1.08
N HIS A 11 -1.59 -11.41 -0.12
CA HIS A 11 -2.98 -11.48 0.32
C HIS A 11 -3.43 -10.16 0.98
N PRO A 12 -4.65 -9.66 0.73
CA PRO A 12 -5.10 -8.35 1.23
C PRO A 12 -5.49 -8.33 2.72
N GLU A 13 -5.40 -9.46 3.42
CA GLU A 13 -5.89 -9.62 4.82
C GLU A 13 -5.35 -8.52 5.75
N SER A 14 -4.04 -8.28 5.75
CA SER A 14 -3.42 -7.27 6.60
C SER A 14 -4.00 -5.88 6.34
N VAL A 15 -4.16 -5.53 5.06
CA VAL A 15 -4.65 -4.23 4.64
C VAL A 15 -6.13 -4.07 5.02
N LYS A 16 -6.96 -5.07 4.73
CA LYS A 16 -8.39 -5.07 5.11
C LYS A 16 -8.59 -4.96 6.62
N ARG A 17 -7.74 -5.60 7.42
CA ARG A 17 -7.75 -5.47 8.89
C ARG A 17 -7.41 -4.05 9.35
N ILE A 18 -6.41 -3.42 8.75
CA ILE A 18 -6.04 -2.02 9.05
C ILE A 18 -7.21 -1.10 8.70
N LEU A 19 -7.74 -1.17 7.48
CA LEU A 19 -8.90 -0.37 7.06
C LEU A 19 -10.07 -0.51 8.04
N ASN A 20 -10.43 -1.74 8.41
CA ASN A 20 -11.51 -2.00 9.38
C ASN A 20 -11.23 -1.43 10.77
N ALA A 21 -9.99 -1.57 11.27
CA ALA A 21 -9.61 -1.07 12.59
C ALA A 21 -9.73 0.46 12.68
N PHE A 22 -9.40 1.16 11.60
CA PHE A 22 -9.50 2.63 11.50
C PHE A 22 -10.82 3.13 10.91
N ARG A 23 -11.73 2.23 10.50
CA ARG A 23 -13.00 2.55 9.83
C ARG A 23 -12.80 3.41 8.57
N LEU A 24 -11.77 3.10 7.79
CA LEU A 24 -11.43 3.78 6.55
C LEU A 24 -11.97 2.99 5.35
N ARG A 25 -12.34 3.73 4.30
CA ARG A 25 -12.59 3.19 2.95
C ARG A 25 -11.26 3.02 2.21
N PRO A 26 -11.18 2.10 1.22
CA PRO A 26 -9.96 1.90 0.42
C PRO A 26 -9.39 3.20 -0.20
N GLU A 27 -10.27 4.12 -0.61
CA GLU A 27 -9.88 5.42 -1.19
C GLU A 27 -9.23 6.39 -0.20
N GLU A 28 -9.40 6.15 1.11
CA GLU A 28 -8.90 7.02 2.19
C GLU A 28 -7.51 6.60 2.68
N ALA A 29 -6.91 5.59 2.04
CA ALA A 29 -5.61 5.07 2.37
C ALA A 29 -4.75 4.92 1.10
N VAL A 30 -3.44 4.83 1.31
CA VAL A 30 -2.47 4.49 0.27
C VAL A 30 -1.51 3.44 0.80
N PHE A 31 -1.06 2.55 -0.07
CA PHE A 31 -0.03 1.57 0.24
C PHE A 31 1.30 2.03 -0.36
N VAL A 32 2.30 2.29 0.49
CA VAL A 32 3.66 2.63 0.05
C VAL A 32 4.54 1.37 0.14
N GLY A 33 5.20 0.99 -0.97
CA GLY A 33 6.08 -0.18 -0.99
C GLY A 33 7.05 -0.17 -2.18
N ASP A 34 8.05 -1.05 -2.14
CA ASP A 34 9.15 -1.10 -3.12
C ASP A 34 9.20 -2.43 -3.90
N SER A 35 8.27 -3.34 -3.64
CA SER A 35 8.22 -4.66 -4.26
C SER A 35 6.92 -4.93 -5.04
N GLU A 36 6.99 -5.85 -6.00
CA GLU A 36 5.82 -6.36 -6.72
C GLU A 36 4.82 -7.05 -5.78
N ILE A 37 5.29 -7.63 -4.67
CA ILE A 37 4.45 -8.22 -3.62
C ILE A 37 3.58 -7.14 -2.96
N ASP A 38 4.14 -5.96 -2.69
CA ASP A 38 3.40 -4.83 -2.13
C ASP A 38 2.37 -4.28 -3.12
N ARG A 39 2.77 -4.11 -4.38
CA ARG A 39 1.87 -3.67 -5.46
C ARG A 39 0.65 -4.58 -5.58
N ARG A 40 0.88 -5.90 -5.61
CA ARG A 40 -0.20 -6.91 -5.65
C ARG A 40 -1.05 -6.92 -4.38
N THR A 41 -0.45 -6.66 -3.22
CA THR A 41 -1.21 -6.53 -1.95
C THR A 41 -2.17 -5.34 -2.01
N ALA A 42 -1.69 -4.20 -2.47
CA ALA A 42 -2.48 -2.98 -2.61
C ALA A 42 -3.63 -3.18 -3.62
N GLU A 43 -3.32 -3.78 -4.78
CA GLU A 43 -4.29 -4.13 -5.83
C GLU A 43 -5.38 -5.09 -5.30
N ALA A 44 -5.00 -6.17 -4.62
CA ALA A 44 -5.95 -7.12 -4.04
C ALA A 44 -6.79 -6.53 -2.90
N ALA A 45 -6.31 -5.46 -2.27
CA ALA A 45 -7.02 -4.71 -1.24
C ALA A 45 -7.78 -3.50 -1.79
N GLU A 46 -7.72 -3.26 -3.10
CA GLU A 46 -8.36 -2.13 -3.79
C GLU A 46 -7.90 -0.75 -3.29
N ILE A 47 -6.67 -0.67 -2.77
CA ILE A 47 -6.04 0.57 -2.30
C ILE A 47 -5.05 1.08 -3.34
N ARG A 48 -4.93 2.41 -3.46
CA ARG A 48 -3.91 3.06 -4.29
C ARG A 48 -2.50 2.69 -3.83
N PHE A 49 -1.68 2.19 -4.75
CA PHE A 49 -0.27 1.91 -4.54
C PHE A 49 0.61 3.11 -4.91
N ILE A 50 1.64 3.36 -4.10
CA ILE A 50 2.71 4.33 -4.36
C ILE A 50 4.03 3.58 -4.29
N ALA A 51 4.77 3.51 -5.40
CA ALA A 51 6.08 2.88 -5.40
C ALA A 51 7.11 3.75 -4.67
N TYR A 52 7.93 3.13 -3.82
CA TYR A 52 9.08 3.78 -3.19
C TYR A 52 10.37 3.35 -3.88
N LYS A 53 11.07 4.29 -4.52
CA LYS A 53 12.37 4.08 -5.21
C LYS A 53 12.42 2.95 -6.25
N ASN A 54 11.27 2.45 -6.67
CA ASN A 54 11.17 1.37 -7.67
C ASN A 54 10.28 1.80 -8.84
N ARG A 55 10.92 2.38 -9.86
CA ARG A 55 10.22 2.89 -11.05
C ARG A 55 9.55 1.78 -11.87
N GLN A 56 10.04 0.54 -11.83
CA GLN A 56 9.53 -0.57 -12.62
C GLN A 56 8.11 -0.98 -12.23
N ILE A 57 7.75 -0.80 -10.96
CA ILE A 57 6.43 -1.18 -10.40
C ILE A 57 5.51 0.02 -10.15
N SER A 58 5.94 1.23 -10.54
CA SER A 58 5.29 2.47 -10.14
C SER A 58 3.90 2.70 -10.73
N ASN A 59 3.61 2.15 -11.92
CA ASN A 59 2.35 2.38 -12.63
C ASN A 59 1.89 3.85 -12.62
N GLY A 60 2.83 4.79 -12.72
CA GLY A 60 2.55 6.24 -12.74
C GLY A 60 2.58 6.93 -11.37
N CYS A 61 2.78 6.21 -10.26
CA CYS A 61 2.89 6.78 -8.92
C CYS A 61 4.19 6.33 -8.23
N LEU A 62 5.14 7.25 -8.09
CA LEU A 62 6.48 7.01 -7.56
C LEU A 62 6.87 8.13 -6.59
N ILE A 63 7.47 7.75 -5.47
CA ILE A 63 8.19 8.64 -4.57
C ILE A 63 9.64 8.16 -4.43
N GLU A 64 10.59 9.09 -4.46
CA GLU A 64 12.02 8.78 -4.26
C GLU A 64 12.43 9.11 -2.80
N ASP A 65 11.64 9.92 -2.11
CA ASP A 65 11.81 10.27 -0.70
C ASP A 65 10.45 10.27 0.03
N HIS A 66 10.41 9.79 1.28
CA HIS A 66 9.16 9.74 2.05
C HIS A 66 8.53 11.12 2.29
N ARG A 67 9.32 12.21 2.30
CA ARG A 67 8.80 13.59 2.40
C ARG A 67 7.86 13.94 1.24
N GLU A 68 7.98 13.26 0.11
CA GLU A 68 7.11 13.48 -1.04
C GLU A 68 5.66 13.03 -0.79
N ILE A 69 5.41 12.20 0.22
CA ILE A 69 4.05 11.85 0.67
C ILE A 69 3.26 13.10 1.05
N LEU A 70 3.92 14.15 1.56
CA LEU A 70 3.25 15.41 1.91
C LEU A 70 2.57 16.08 0.72
N LYS A 71 3.04 15.83 -0.51
CA LYS A 71 2.39 16.33 -1.74
C LYS A 71 1.01 15.69 -1.99
N TRP A 72 0.69 14.61 -1.28
CA TRP A 72 -0.56 13.85 -1.41
C TRP A 72 -1.57 14.18 -0.30
N LEU A 73 -1.19 14.96 0.72
CA LEU A 73 -2.03 15.33 1.87
C LEU A 73 -2.69 16.71 1.68
N VAL A 74 -3.34 16.92 0.53
CA VAL A 74 -4.04 18.18 0.22
C VAL A 74 -5.43 18.19 0.82
#